data_AF-A0A535S3W9-F1
#
_entry.id   AF-A0A535S3W9-F1
#
_cell.length_a   1.000
_cell.length_b   1.000
_cell.length_c   1.000
_cell.angle_alpha   90.00
_cell.angle_beta   90.00
_cell.angle_gamma   90.00
#
_symmetry.space_group_name_H-M   'P 1'
#
loop_
_entity.id
_entity.type
_entity.pdbx_description
1 polymer ?
#
loop_
_entity_poly.entity_id
_entity_poly.type
_entity_poly.pdbx_seq_one_letter_code
_entity_poly.pdbx_strand_id
1 'polypeptide(L)'
;APYKIAALSIAAIACIAISNGGTTSQDLKTGYIVGATPARQQIAILVGALSSALVLGFVILWLNDAGTVFAKRDYPQVTFSASEFEGREHLRGPDADRDAKEYNIVRLREPRGPVPAGKYLVDDGGHITYLEDPGINGQITERDNGEKVKSKFSAPKPVMSQRLPWGLVLIGVFISVVLELSGISSLAFAVGVYLPVSTSTPIMVGGLVRWLVDRREKRKLSEAEAESGPGVLFSSGLIAGASVTGTILAMLQLSEPTRNFLRNINLTAMLGAFATSDLAAFLLFLGLAVILFLVASERVLRSAPDGRSPTG
;
A
#
# COMPACT_ATOMS: atom_id res chain seq x y z
N ALA A 1 26.80 -16.28 -1.07
CA ALA A 1 25.51 -15.54 -1.05
C ALA A 1 24.77 -15.47 0.32
N PRO A 2 25.38 -15.75 1.51
CA PRO A 2 24.61 -15.86 2.77
C PRO A 2 24.15 -14.51 3.37
N TYR A 3 24.82 -13.40 3.04
CA TYR A 3 24.49 -12.08 3.61
C TYR A 3 23.44 -11.29 2.82
N LYS A 4 22.92 -11.82 1.70
CA LYS A 4 22.00 -11.06 0.82
C LYS A 4 20.70 -10.70 1.52
N ILE A 5 20.07 -11.66 2.19
CA ILE A 5 18.81 -11.44 2.91
C ILE A 5 19.06 -10.47 4.06
N ALA A 6 20.14 -10.67 4.83
CA ALA A 6 20.50 -9.76 5.92
C ALA A 6 20.77 -8.33 5.42
N ALA A 7 21.54 -8.16 4.34
CA ALA A 7 21.86 -6.85 3.77
C ALA A 7 20.60 -6.13 3.24
N LEU A 8 19.71 -6.85 2.54
CA LEU A 8 18.45 -6.30 2.06
C LEU A 8 17.52 -5.91 3.21
N SER A 9 17.42 -6.75 4.25
CA SER A 9 16.63 -6.42 5.44
C SER A 9 17.18 -5.18 6.15
N ILE A 10 18.50 -5.06 6.32
CA ILE A 10 19.13 -3.87 6.94
C ILE A 10 18.87 -2.63 6.08
N ALA A 11 19.04 -2.72 4.76
CA ALA A 11 18.78 -1.59 3.86
C ALA A 11 17.31 -1.14 3.89
N ALA A 12 16.37 -2.09 3.91
CA ALA A 12 14.95 -1.80 4.04
C ALA A 12 14.64 -1.12 5.39
N ILE A 13 15.15 -1.65 6.50
CA ILE A 13 14.99 -1.06 7.84
C ILE A 13 15.56 0.36 7.87
N ALA A 14 16.76 0.57 7.32
CA ALA A 14 17.39 1.89 7.27
C ALA A 14 16.55 2.88 6.44
N CYS A 15 16.05 2.47 5.26
CA CYS A 15 15.20 3.31 4.43
C CYS A 15 13.90 3.70 5.14
N ILE A 16 13.25 2.75 5.82
CA ILE A 16 12.03 3.00 6.60
C ILE A 16 12.34 3.95 7.77
N ALA A 17 13.46 3.75 8.47
CA ALA A 17 13.86 4.61 9.59
C ALA A 17 14.14 6.05 9.13
N ILE A 18 14.84 6.24 8.01
CA ILE A 18 15.12 7.57 7.44
C ILE A 18 13.81 8.25 7.01
N SER A 19 12.94 7.52 6.31
CA SER A 19 11.64 8.02 5.89
C SER A 19 10.79 8.47 7.08
N ASN A 20 10.66 7.61 8.10
CA ASN A 20 9.88 7.90 9.30
C ASN A 20 10.51 9.01 10.15
N GLY A 21 11.84 9.13 10.16
CA GLY A 21 12.52 10.25 10.80
C GLY A 21 12.18 11.59 10.15
N GLY A 22 12.17 11.62 8.81
CA GLY A 22 11.74 12.80 8.04
C GLY A 22 10.30 13.20 8.33
N THR A 23 9.36 12.25 8.28
CA THR A 23 7.94 12.53 8.58
C THR A 23 7.75 12.95 10.03
N THR A 24 8.43 12.31 10.99
CA THR A 24 8.35 12.70 12.42
C THR A 24 8.84 14.13 12.64
N SER A 25 9.90 14.55 11.94
CA SER A 25 10.41 15.93 12.02
C SER A 25 9.40 16.93 11.45
N GLN A 26 8.73 16.61 10.34
CA GLN A 26 7.68 17.45 9.76
C GLN A 26 6.46 17.51 10.67
N ASP A 27 6.06 16.37 11.23
CA ASP A 27 4.97 16.27 12.19
C ASP A 27 5.23 17.16 13.41
N LEU A 28 6.42 17.10 14.00
CA LEU A 28 6.78 17.94 15.15
C LEU A 28 6.80 19.44 14.81
N LYS A 29 7.25 19.82 13.60
CA LYS A 29 7.20 21.22 13.11
C LYS A 29 5.74 21.69 13.05
N THR A 30 4.88 20.92 12.40
CA THR A 30 3.44 21.21 12.27
C THR A 30 2.74 21.22 13.62
N GLY A 31 3.06 20.25 14.48
CA GLY A 31 2.54 20.14 15.85
C GLY A 31 2.87 21.36 16.70
N TYR A 32 4.10 21.85 16.63
CA TYR A 32 4.50 23.10 17.28
C TYR A 32 3.69 24.30 16.80
N ILE A 33 3.43 24.40 15.48
CA ILE A 33 2.66 25.50 14.87
C ILE A 33 1.20 25.49 15.34
N VAL A 34 0.56 24.33 15.45
CA VAL A 34 -0.84 24.22 15.89
C VAL A 34 -1.02 24.16 17.42
N GLY A 35 0.07 24.31 18.19
CA GLY A 35 0.05 24.30 19.65
C GLY A 35 -0.09 22.90 20.28
N ALA A 36 0.23 21.83 19.54
CA ALA A 36 0.24 20.47 20.05
C ALA A 36 1.39 20.22 21.04
N THR A 37 1.17 19.36 22.04
CA THR A 37 2.21 18.96 22.99
C THR A 37 3.11 17.87 22.37
N PRO A 38 4.44 18.09 22.21
CA PRO A 38 5.33 17.14 21.51
C PRO A 38 5.31 15.73 22.09
N ALA A 39 5.23 15.60 23.42
CA ALA A 39 5.18 14.30 24.10
C ALA A 39 3.94 13.47 23.70
N ARG A 40 2.78 14.13 23.58
CA ARG A 40 1.53 13.45 23.18
C ARG A 40 1.58 13.04 21.71
N GLN A 41 2.21 13.85 20.88
CA GLN A 41 2.36 13.57 19.45
C GLN A 41 3.27 12.36 19.18
N GLN A 42 4.39 12.24 19.89
CA GLN A 42 5.27 11.08 19.78
C GLN A 42 4.57 9.78 20.21
N ILE A 43 3.77 9.82 21.29
CA ILE A 43 2.97 8.67 21.73
C ILE A 43 1.95 8.30 20.65
N ALA A 44 1.25 9.28 20.07
CA ALA A 44 0.28 9.03 19.00
C ALA A 44 0.93 8.38 17.77
N ILE A 45 2.11 8.85 17.34
CA ILE A 45 2.87 8.26 16.22
C ILE A 45 3.26 6.81 16.56
N LEU A 46 3.77 6.56 17.77
CA LEU A 46 4.17 5.20 18.18
C LEU A 46 2.98 4.23 18.20
N VAL A 47 1.86 4.64 18.79
CA VAL A 47 0.63 3.83 18.85
C VAL A 47 0.05 3.62 17.45
N GLY A 48 0.03 4.65 16.61
CA GLY A 48 -0.43 4.57 15.22
C GLY A 48 0.43 3.63 14.37
N ALA A 49 1.75 3.72 14.48
CA ALA A 49 2.68 2.86 13.76
C ALA A 49 2.56 1.38 14.21
N LEU A 50 2.50 1.15 15.53
CA LEU A 50 2.37 -0.20 16.08
C LEU A 50 1.03 -0.83 15.71
N SER A 51 -0.08 -0.11 15.90
CA SER A 51 -1.41 -0.61 15.53
C SER A 51 -1.50 -0.90 14.03
N SER A 52 -0.96 -0.03 13.17
CA SER A 52 -0.91 -0.25 11.72
C SER A 52 -0.08 -1.49 11.35
N ALA A 53 1.07 -1.69 11.98
CA ALA A 53 1.91 -2.87 11.75
C ALA A 53 1.21 -4.17 12.15
N LEU A 54 0.49 -4.17 13.28
CA LEU A 54 -0.29 -5.33 13.73
C LEU A 54 -1.45 -5.63 12.78
N VAL A 55 -2.24 -4.61 12.41
CA VAL A 55 -3.36 -4.77 11.48
C VAL A 55 -2.86 -5.25 10.12
N LEU A 56 -1.80 -4.65 9.59
CA LEU A 56 -1.22 -5.06 8.31
C LEU A 56 -0.66 -6.49 8.37
N GLY A 57 0.03 -6.86 9.44
CA GLY A 57 0.53 -8.21 9.64
C GLY A 57 -0.60 -9.24 9.65
N PHE A 58 -1.68 -8.95 10.37
CA PHE A 58 -2.89 -9.78 10.37
C PHE A 58 -3.50 -9.90 8.96
N VAL A 59 -3.69 -8.77 8.27
CA VAL A 59 -4.27 -8.76 6.91
C VAL A 59 -3.42 -9.56 5.93
N ILE A 60 -2.09 -9.42 5.98
CA ILE A 60 -1.16 -10.15 5.09
C ILE A 60 -1.24 -11.66 5.35
N LEU A 61 -1.22 -12.09 6.61
CA LEU A 61 -1.34 -13.52 6.96
C LEU A 61 -2.68 -14.08 6.49
N TRP A 62 -3.76 -13.34 6.72
CA TRP A 62 -5.09 -13.76 6.33
C TRP A 62 -5.27 -13.83 4.81
N LEU A 63 -4.75 -12.85 4.06
CA LEU A 63 -4.73 -12.87 2.60
C LEU A 63 -3.86 -14.00 2.05
N ASN A 64 -2.72 -14.27 2.68
CA ASN A 64 -1.85 -15.38 2.29
C ASN A 64 -2.58 -16.71 2.46
N ASP A 65 -3.19 -16.96 3.62
CA ASP A 65 -3.93 -18.18 3.91
C ASP A 65 -5.14 -18.35 2.98
N ALA A 66 -5.85 -17.27 2.65
CA ALA A 66 -6.96 -17.30 1.69
C ALA A 66 -6.51 -17.65 0.25
N GLY A 67 -5.27 -17.33 -0.11
CA GLY A 67 -4.68 -17.59 -1.43
C GLY A 67 -3.81 -18.85 -1.51
N THR A 68 -3.49 -19.48 -0.37
CA THR A 68 -2.64 -20.68 -0.32
C THR A 68 -3.34 -21.86 -0.99
N VAL A 69 -2.54 -22.65 -1.69
CA VAL A 69 -2.98 -23.84 -2.41
C VAL A 69 -2.11 -25.00 -2.01
N PHE A 70 -2.73 -26.10 -1.61
CA PHE A 70 -2.05 -27.35 -1.36
C PHE A 70 -2.20 -28.26 -2.57
N ALA A 71 -1.13 -28.37 -3.35
CA ALA A 71 -1.08 -29.21 -4.55
C ALA A 71 -0.53 -30.59 -4.20
N LYS A 72 -1.27 -31.65 -4.52
CA LYS A 72 -0.84 -33.02 -4.27
C LYS A 72 0.34 -33.35 -5.18
N ARG A 73 1.48 -33.66 -4.58
CA ARG A 73 2.72 -33.98 -5.28
C ARG A 73 3.37 -35.15 -4.58
N ASP A 74 3.76 -36.15 -5.35
CA ASP A 74 4.44 -37.33 -4.84
C ASP A 74 5.83 -37.43 -5.48
N TYR A 75 6.84 -37.58 -4.62
CA TYR A 75 8.23 -37.74 -5.00
C TYR A 75 8.80 -38.94 -4.24
N PRO A 76 8.52 -40.18 -4.70
CA PRO A 76 8.89 -41.40 -3.98
C PRO A 76 10.41 -41.62 -3.86
N GLN A 77 11.20 -40.83 -4.59
CA GLN A 77 12.66 -40.85 -4.61
C GLN A 77 13.28 -40.10 -3.42
N VAL A 78 12.50 -39.29 -2.68
CA VAL A 78 12.98 -38.41 -1.62
C VAL A 78 12.16 -38.63 -0.36
N THR A 79 12.83 -39.06 0.70
CA THR A 79 12.25 -39.25 2.04
C THR A 79 12.95 -38.35 3.04
N PHE A 80 12.19 -37.80 3.98
CA PHE A 80 12.69 -36.95 5.06
C PHE A 80 12.70 -37.70 6.39
N SER A 81 13.71 -37.41 7.19
CA SER A 81 13.86 -37.95 8.53
C SER A 81 13.17 -37.08 9.58
N ALA A 82 12.85 -37.64 10.75
CA ALA A 82 12.16 -36.90 11.82
C ALA A 82 12.93 -35.68 12.34
N SER A 83 14.26 -35.62 12.18
CA SER A 83 15.06 -34.45 12.55
C SER A 83 14.92 -33.27 11.58
N GLU A 84 14.32 -33.47 10.40
CA GLU A 84 14.08 -32.43 9.39
C GLU A 84 12.68 -31.80 9.52
N PHE A 85 11.86 -32.30 10.44
CA PHE A 85 10.50 -31.80 10.64
C PHE A 85 10.50 -30.54 11.51
N GLU A 86 9.89 -29.48 10.99
CA GLU A 86 9.82 -28.18 11.67
C GLU A 86 8.52 -28.02 12.51
N GLY A 87 7.63 -29.01 12.47
CA GLY A 87 6.35 -29.01 13.19
C GLY A 87 5.28 -29.83 12.47
N ARG A 88 4.04 -29.76 12.98
CA ARG A 88 2.86 -30.39 12.39
C ARG A 88 1.80 -29.36 12.03
N GLU A 89 1.12 -29.59 10.92
CA GLU A 89 0.11 -28.67 10.40
C GLU A 89 -0.93 -29.42 9.56
N HIS A 90 -2.18 -28.97 9.64
CA HIS A 90 -3.27 -29.42 8.78
C HIS A 90 -3.42 -28.48 7.58
N LEU A 91 -4.13 -28.92 6.54
CA LEU A 91 -4.44 -28.08 5.37
C LEU A 91 -5.20 -26.82 5.82
N ARG A 92 -4.79 -25.64 5.33
CA ARG A 92 -5.42 -24.35 5.68
C ARG A 92 -6.12 -23.71 4.48
N GLY A 93 -6.88 -22.66 4.77
CA GLY A 93 -7.53 -21.86 3.74
C GLY A 93 -8.61 -22.66 3.00
N PRO A 94 -8.80 -22.45 1.68
CA PRO A 94 -9.86 -23.12 0.92
C PRO A 94 -9.71 -24.65 0.81
N ASP A 95 -8.53 -25.20 1.12
CA ASP A 95 -8.27 -26.63 1.11
C ASP A 95 -8.46 -27.29 2.49
N ALA A 96 -8.85 -26.54 3.52
CA ALA A 96 -8.94 -27.05 4.90
C ALA A 96 -9.92 -28.22 5.06
N ASP A 97 -11.01 -28.23 4.28
CA ASP A 97 -12.02 -29.28 4.33
C ASP A 97 -11.64 -30.53 3.50
N ARG A 98 -10.51 -30.51 2.76
CA ARG A 98 -10.09 -31.65 1.93
C ARG A 98 -9.57 -32.82 2.75
N ASP A 99 -8.86 -32.52 3.84
CA ASP A 99 -8.25 -33.53 4.71
C ASP A 99 -8.06 -32.97 6.12
N ALA A 100 -8.57 -33.68 7.13
CA ALA A 100 -8.41 -33.34 8.53
C ALA A 100 -7.10 -33.89 9.14
N LYS A 101 -6.30 -34.64 8.37
CA LYS A 101 -5.05 -35.22 8.84
C LYS A 101 -3.97 -34.16 9.05
N GLU A 102 -3.21 -34.31 10.12
CA GLU A 102 -2.00 -33.52 10.35
C GLU A 102 -0.80 -34.12 9.62
N TYR A 103 0.02 -33.24 9.04
CA TYR A 103 1.24 -33.60 8.31
C TYR A 103 2.45 -32.92 8.95
N ASN A 104 3.62 -33.53 8.82
CA ASN A 104 4.87 -32.92 9.25
C ASN A 104 5.32 -31.87 8.21
N ILE A 105 5.89 -30.76 8.66
CA ILE A 105 6.33 -29.66 7.79
C ILE A 105 7.80 -29.82 7.46
N VAL A 106 8.15 -29.73 6.18
CA VAL A 106 9.53 -29.66 5.71
C VAL A 106 9.71 -28.43 4.82
N ARG A 107 10.74 -27.63 5.09
CA ARG A 107 11.11 -26.46 4.27
C ARG A 107 12.44 -26.69 3.56
N LEU A 108 12.39 -26.88 2.25
CA LEU A 108 13.56 -26.98 1.40
C LEU A 108 14.02 -25.57 1.00
N ARG A 109 15.17 -25.13 1.52
CA ARG A 109 15.80 -23.86 1.12
C ARG A 109 16.50 -23.96 -0.25
N GLU A 110 16.96 -25.16 -0.58
CA GLU A 110 17.61 -25.50 -1.84
C GLU A 110 16.91 -26.73 -2.44
N PRO A 111 16.87 -26.85 -3.79
CA PRO A 111 16.27 -28.01 -4.43
C PRO A 111 17.04 -29.29 -4.05
N ARG A 112 16.31 -30.37 -3.75
CA ARG A 112 16.85 -31.68 -3.39
C ARG A 112 16.49 -32.69 -4.47
N GLY A 113 17.42 -32.94 -5.39
CA GLY A 113 17.17 -33.79 -6.56
C GLY A 113 16.07 -33.21 -7.44
N PRO A 114 14.97 -33.95 -7.72
CA PRO A 114 13.85 -33.45 -8.53
C PRO A 114 12.91 -32.52 -7.75
N VAL A 115 13.05 -32.41 -6.42
CA VAL A 115 12.15 -31.62 -5.58
C VAL A 115 12.65 -30.17 -5.52
N PRO A 116 11.88 -29.18 -6.01
CA PRO A 116 12.28 -27.78 -5.95
C PRO A 116 12.33 -27.25 -4.51
N ALA A 117 12.93 -26.07 -4.33
CA ALA A 117 12.87 -25.37 -3.04
C ALA A 117 11.43 -24.90 -2.76
N GLY A 118 10.94 -25.11 -1.54
CA GLY A 118 9.55 -24.87 -1.17
C GLY A 118 9.18 -25.42 0.20
N LYS A 119 7.94 -25.18 0.63
CA LYS A 119 7.36 -25.78 1.84
C LYS A 119 6.51 -26.98 1.44
N TYR A 120 6.76 -28.12 2.08
CA TYR A 120 6.12 -29.39 1.80
C TYR A 120 5.48 -29.95 3.06
N LEU A 121 4.34 -30.62 2.88
CA LEU A 121 3.69 -31.44 3.90
C LEU A 121 4.03 -32.90 3.63
N VAL A 122 4.62 -33.55 4.62
CA VAL A 122 5.09 -34.94 4.58
C VAL A 122 4.31 -35.79 5.58
N ASP A 123 4.08 -37.05 5.25
CA ASP A 123 3.44 -38.01 6.15
C ASP A 123 4.36 -38.42 7.32
N ASP A 124 3.87 -39.25 8.24
CA ASP A 124 4.67 -39.79 9.34
C ASP A 124 5.81 -40.72 8.86
N GLY A 125 5.73 -41.22 7.62
CA GLY A 125 6.77 -42.01 6.98
C GLY A 125 7.83 -41.15 6.27
N GLY A 126 7.69 -39.82 6.27
CA GLY A 126 8.62 -38.90 5.62
C GLY A 126 8.43 -38.71 4.11
N HIS A 127 7.30 -39.15 3.54
CA HIS A 127 6.98 -39.01 2.11
C HIS A 127 6.20 -37.73 1.85
N ILE A 128 6.55 -37.01 0.77
CA ILE A 128 5.87 -35.78 0.38
C ILE A 128 4.45 -36.11 -0.08
N THR A 129 3.46 -35.46 0.52
CA THR A 129 2.05 -35.60 0.12
C THR A 129 1.53 -34.33 -0.56
N TYR A 130 1.89 -33.16 -0.03
CA TYR A 130 1.47 -31.88 -0.59
C TYR A 130 2.64 -30.89 -0.72
N LEU A 131 2.61 -30.11 -1.79
CA LEU A 131 3.36 -28.87 -1.93
C LEU A 131 2.45 -27.72 -1.51
N GLU A 132 2.92 -26.90 -0.56
CA GLU A 132 2.24 -25.67 -0.18
C GLU A 132 2.74 -24.53 -1.07
N ASP A 133 1.86 -24.04 -1.95
CA ASP A 133 2.11 -22.85 -2.77
C ASP A 133 1.42 -21.62 -2.14
N PRO A 134 2.18 -20.65 -1.62
CA PRO A 134 1.64 -19.54 -0.84
C PRO A 134 0.71 -18.65 -1.68
N GLY A 135 -0.27 -18.01 -1.03
CA GLY A 135 -1.15 -17.04 -1.69
C GLY A 135 -0.40 -15.83 -2.25
N ILE A 136 0.66 -15.39 -1.55
CA ILE A 136 1.50 -14.29 -1.98
C ILE A 136 2.73 -14.83 -2.73
N ASN A 137 2.93 -14.36 -3.98
CA ASN A 137 3.99 -14.78 -4.90
C ASN A 137 3.99 -16.27 -5.29
N GLY A 138 2.93 -17.03 -5.00
CA GLY A 138 2.76 -18.40 -5.48
C GLY A 138 2.61 -18.48 -7.00
N GLN A 139 2.91 -19.65 -7.57
CA GLN A 139 2.93 -19.87 -9.02
C GLN A 139 1.79 -20.78 -9.51
N ILE A 140 1.12 -21.50 -8.61
CA ILE A 140 0.06 -22.45 -8.97
C ILE A 140 -1.25 -21.68 -9.17
N THR A 141 -1.73 -21.64 -10.40
CA THR A 141 -2.97 -20.93 -10.78
C THR A 141 -4.19 -21.84 -10.90
N GLU A 142 -3.99 -23.15 -10.84
CA GLU A 142 -5.04 -24.16 -10.97
C GLU A 142 -4.85 -25.24 -9.88
N ARG A 143 -5.93 -25.55 -9.17
CA ARG A 143 -5.96 -26.57 -8.12
C ARG A 143 -6.01 -27.96 -8.73
N ASP A 144 -5.67 -28.98 -7.95
CA ASP A 144 -5.69 -30.39 -8.41
C ASP A 144 -7.07 -30.87 -8.88
N ASN A 145 -8.15 -30.19 -8.44
CA ASN A 145 -9.54 -30.46 -8.82
C ASN A 145 -9.98 -29.72 -10.10
N GLY A 146 -9.08 -29.00 -10.78
CA GLY A 146 -9.36 -28.18 -11.96
C GLY A 146 -9.97 -26.81 -11.67
N GLU A 147 -10.17 -26.44 -10.40
CA GLU A 147 -10.65 -25.10 -10.05
C GLU A 147 -9.53 -24.06 -10.19
N LYS A 148 -9.81 -22.96 -10.89
CA LYS A 148 -8.90 -21.83 -10.99
C LYS A 148 -8.76 -21.12 -9.64
N VAL A 149 -7.53 -20.86 -9.23
CA VAL A 149 -7.22 -20.14 -8.00
C VAL A 149 -7.55 -18.66 -8.20
N LYS A 150 -8.63 -18.19 -7.56
CA LYS A 150 -9.15 -16.82 -7.73
C LYS A 150 -8.32 -15.75 -7.00
N SER A 151 -7.46 -16.15 -6.07
CA SER A 151 -6.83 -15.25 -5.09
C SER A 151 -5.31 -15.44 -5.00
N LYS A 152 -4.58 -15.21 -6.10
CA LYS A 152 -3.10 -15.11 -6.05
C LYS A 152 -2.68 -13.65 -6.03
N PHE A 153 -1.82 -13.31 -5.09
CA PHE A 153 -1.36 -11.94 -4.87
C PHE A 153 0.11 -11.84 -5.28
N SER A 154 0.40 -11.00 -6.27
CA SER A 154 1.78 -10.72 -6.66
C SER A 154 2.31 -9.59 -5.78
N ALA A 155 3.34 -9.86 -4.99
CA ALA A 155 4.04 -8.79 -4.30
C ALA A 155 5.11 -8.21 -5.25
N PRO A 156 5.38 -6.89 -5.21
CA PRO A 156 6.51 -6.31 -5.93
C PRO A 156 7.79 -7.05 -5.53
N LYS A 157 8.39 -7.76 -6.48
CA LYS A 157 9.65 -8.45 -6.23
C LYS A 157 10.75 -7.40 -6.21
N PRO A 158 11.55 -7.29 -5.14
CA PRO A 158 12.72 -6.41 -5.17
C PRO A 158 13.60 -6.83 -6.36
N VAL A 159 14.26 -5.86 -7.01
CA VAL A 159 15.16 -6.05 -8.16
C VAL A 159 16.35 -6.91 -7.73
N MET A 160 16.13 -8.21 -7.57
CA MET A 160 17.08 -9.20 -7.04
C MET A 160 18.00 -9.78 -8.10
N SER A 161 17.88 -9.34 -9.36
CA SER A 161 18.63 -9.86 -10.51
C SER A 161 20.05 -9.27 -10.66
N GLN A 162 20.66 -8.77 -9.59
CA GLN A 162 22.08 -8.39 -9.49
C GLN A 162 22.66 -7.48 -10.59
N ARG A 163 21.86 -6.76 -11.37
CA ARG A 163 22.35 -5.75 -12.32
C ARG A 163 21.47 -4.52 -12.28
N LEU A 164 21.57 -3.76 -11.19
CA LEU A 164 21.22 -2.35 -11.26
C LEU A 164 22.14 -1.75 -12.34
N PRO A 165 21.60 -1.25 -13.46
CA PRO A 165 22.40 -0.65 -14.51
C PRO A 165 22.97 0.67 -13.96
N TRP A 166 24.11 0.60 -13.29
CA TRP A 166 24.75 1.74 -12.62
C TRP A 166 24.99 2.91 -13.57
N GLY A 167 25.17 2.65 -14.87
CA GLY A 167 25.16 3.68 -15.89
C GLY A 167 23.86 4.51 -15.90
N LEU A 168 22.68 3.86 -15.87
CA LEU A 168 21.39 4.57 -15.81
C LEU A 168 21.21 5.31 -14.48
N VAL A 169 21.69 4.75 -13.37
CA VAL A 169 21.65 5.42 -12.05
C VAL A 169 22.50 6.68 -12.06
N LEU A 170 23.75 6.61 -12.54
CA LEU A 170 24.66 7.75 -12.62
C LEU A 170 24.17 8.81 -13.61
N ILE A 171 23.56 8.40 -14.73
CA ILE A 171 22.89 9.32 -15.66
C ILE A 171 21.76 10.05 -14.92
N GLY A 172 20.93 9.34 -14.14
CA GLY A 172 19.90 9.95 -13.31
C GLY A 172 20.45 10.96 -12.31
N VAL A 173 21.53 10.60 -11.59
CA VAL A 173 22.22 11.52 -10.67
C VAL A 173 22.73 12.76 -11.40
N PHE A 174 23.36 12.61 -12.56
CA PHE A 174 23.86 13.72 -13.35
C PHE A 174 22.74 14.64 -13.86
N ILE A 175 21.63 14.06 -14.36
CA ILE A 175 20.44 14.82 -14.76
C ILE A 175 19.88 15.62 -13.57
N SER A 176 19.76 14.99 -12.40
CA SER A 176 19.29 15.68 -11.18
C SER A 176 20.19 16.85 -10.80
N VAL A 177 21.52 16.68 -10.87
CA VAL A 177 22.48 17.78 -10.61
C VAL A 177 22.32 18.91 -11.62
N VAL A 178 22.20 18.61 -12.92
CA VAL A 178 22.02 19.63 -13.97
C VAL A 178 20.70 20.40 -13.79
N LEU A 179 19.62 19.70 -13.44
CA LEU A 179 18.33 20.33 -13.16
C LEU A 179 18.41 21.25 -11.95
N GLU A 180 19.03 20.79 -10.86
CA GLU A 180 19.20 21.58 -9.63
C GLU A 180 20.05 22.83 -9.89
N LEU A 181 21.13 22.71 -10.70
CA LEU A 181 21.96 23.84 -11.13
C LEU A 181 21.21 24.82 -12.05
N SER A 182 20.19 24.34 -12.77
CA SER A 182 19.32 25.17 -13.62
C SER A 182 18.17 25.82 -12.83
N GLY A 183 18.12 25.63 -11.51
CA GLY A 183 17.03 26.12 -10.65
C GLY A 183 15.72 25.35 -10.83
N ILE A 184 15.74 24.18 -11.47
CA ILE A 184 14.58 23.32 -11.66
C ILE A 184 14.61 22.24 -10.59
N SER A 185 13.52 22.07 -9.84
CA SER A 185 13.41 21.00 -8.86
C SER A 185 13.50 19.63 -9.54
N SER A 186 14.58 18.91 -9.25
CA SER A 186 14.83 17.55 -9.76
C SER A 186 13.73 16.57 -9.36
N LEU A 187 13.14 16.72 -8.16
CA LEU A 187 12.02 15.92 -7.67
C LEU A 187 10.75 16.12 -8.51
N ALA A 188 10.36 17.37 -8.75
CA ALA A 188 9.15 17.68 -9.53
C ALA A 188 9.26 17.18 -10.98
N PHE A 189 10.45 17.32 -11.57
CA PHE A 189 10.73 16.80 -12.91
C PHE A 189 10.63 15.28 -12.96
N ALA A 190 11.27 14.57 -12.01
CA ALA A 190 11.25 13.11 -11.96
C ALA A 190 9.82 12.57 -11.81
N VAL A 191 9.00 13.16 -10.92
CA VAL A 191 7.60 12.78 -10.74
C VAL A 191 6.79 13.01 -12.03
N GLY A 192 7.00 14.14 -12.70
CA GLY A 192 6.30 14.48 -13.94
C GLY A 192 6.60 13.53 -15.11
N VAL A 193 7.84 13.04 -15.23
CA VAL A 193 8.25 12.09 -16.28
C VAL A 193 7.85 10.65 -15.93
N TYR A 194 7.80 10.30 -14.65
CA TYR A 194 7.52 8.95 -14.18
C TYR A 194 6.02 8.58 -14.26
N LEU A 195 5.13 9.55 -14.04
CA LEU A 195 3.70 9.28 -13.95
C LEU A 195 3.00 9.35 -15.32
N PRO A 196 2.07 8.41 -15.62
CA PRO A 196 1.22 8.51 -16.79
C PRO A 196 0.49 9.85 -16.83
N VAL A 197 0.29 10.41 -18.03
CA VAL A 197 -0.40 11.69 -18.22
C VAL A 197 -1.79 11.71 -17.55
N SER A 198 -2.47 10.57 -17.52
CA SER A 198 -3.76 10.39 -16.83
C SER A 198 -3.67 10.61 -15.31
N THR A 199 -2.57 10.22 -14.67
CA THR A 199 -2.32 10.44 -13.23
C THR A 199 -1.72 11.82 -12.96
N SER A 200 -0.94 12.36 -13.90
CA SER A 200 -0.32 13.68 -13.79
C SER A 200 -1.33 14.83 -13.96
N THR A 201 -2.42 14.63 -14.70
CA THR A 201 -3.42 15.67 -14.96
C THR A 201 -4.14 16.14 -13.68
N PRO A 202 -4.65 15.25 -12.80
CA PRO A 202 -5.19 15.65 -11.50
C PRO A 202 -4.20 16.42 -10.62
N ILE A 203 -2.94 15.98 -10.60
CA ILE A 203 -1.87 16.64 -9.83
C ILE A 203 -1.63 18.06 -10.37
N MET A 204 -1.55 18.20 -11.69
CA MET A 204 -1.41 19.49 -12.36
C MET A 204 -2.59 20.42 -12.08
N VAL A 205 -3.82 19.92 -12.13
CA VAL A 205 -5.02 20.71 -11.80
C VAL A 205 -5.01 21.15 -10.34
N GLY A 206 -4.61 20.29 -9.40
CA GLY A 206 -4.41 20.67 -8.00
C GLY A 206 -3.38 21.79 -7.84
N GLY A 207 -2.25 21.70 -8.54
CA GLY A 207 -1.25 22.77 -8.60
C GLY A 207 -1.77 24.07 -9.21
N LEU A 208 -2.58 23.98 -10.27
CA LEU A 208 -3.24 25.13 -10.89
C LEU A 208 -4.23 25.80 -9.93
N VAL A 209 -5.03 25.02 -9.20
CA VAL A 209 -5.94 25.55 -8.18
C VAL A 209 -5.17 26.28 -7.10
N ARG A 210 -4.08 25.70 -6.58
CA ARG A 210 -3.20 26.36 -5.60
C ARG A 210 -2.64 27.68 -6.14
N TRP A 211 -2.11 27.67 -7.36
CA TRP A 211 -1.61 28.88 -8.01
C TRP A 211 -2.69 29.97 -8.18
N LEU A 212 -3.92 29.58 -8.53
CA LEU A 212 -5.06 30.51 -8.64
C LEU A 212 -5.46 31.11 -7.28
N VAL A 213 -5.41 30.32 -6.21
CA VAL A 213 -5.67 30.78 -4.83
C VAL A 213 -4.60 31.78 -4.41
N ASP A 214 -3.33 31.43 -4.53
CA ASP A 214 -2.20 32.29 -4.14
C ASP A 214 -2.22 33.62 -4.91
N ARG A 215 -2.51 33.57 -6.21
CA ARG A 215 -2.59 34.76 -7.06
C ARG A 215 -3.77 35.68 -6.70
N ARG A 216 -4.90 35.13 -6.27
CA ARG A 216 -6.09 35.93 -5.91
C ARG A 216 -6.00 36.53 -4.52
N GLU A 217 -5.50 35.78 -3.55
CA GLU A 217 -5.39 36.25 -2.17
C GLU A 217 -4.19 37.18 -1.95
N LYS A 218 -3.26 37.29 -2.94
CA LYS A 218 -1.97 38.00 -2.81
C LYS A 218 -1.21 37.60 -1.53
N ARG A 219 -1.53 36.44 -0.96
CA ARG A 219 -0.93 35.91 0.26
C ARG A 219 0.38 35.26 -0.11
N LYS A 220 1.49 35.76 0.44
CA LYS A 220 2.67 34.94 0.65
C LYS A 220 2.42 34.15 1.92
N LEU A 221 1.84 32.96 1.79
CA LEU A 221 1.69 32.05 2.92
C LEU A 221 3.08 31.74 3.48
N SER A 222 3.21 31.74 4.81
CA SER A 222 4.40 31.17 5.45
C SER A 222 4.52 29.69 5.04
N GLU A 223 5.74 29.15 4.96
CA GLU A 223 5.98 27.74 4.60
C GLU A 223 5.13 26.78 5.46
N ALA A 224 4.94 27.14 6.74
CA ALA A 224 4.05 26.49 7.69
C ALA A 224 2.56 26.49 7.28
N GLU A 225 2.04 27.64 6.85
CA GLU A 225 0.64 27.79 6.41
C GLU A 225 0.41 27.15 5.03
N ALA A 226 1.45 27.12 4.21
CA ALA A 226 1.49 26.44 2.93
C ALA A 226 1.40 24.91 3.07
N GLU A 227 1.90 24.35 4.18
CA GLU A 227 1.85 22.92 4.52
C GLU A 227 0.58 22.54 5.30
N SER A 228 0.02 23.45 6.10
CA SER A 228 -1.15 23.17 6.97
C SER A 228 -2.42 23.94 6.60
N GLY A 229 -2.47 24.52 5.39
CA GLY A 229 -3.58 25.36 4.97
C GLY A 229 -4.91 24.58 4.84
N PRO A 230 -6.07 25.27 4.90
CA PRO A 230 -7.39 24.63 4.81
C PRO A 230 -7.56 23.74 3.57
N GLY A 231 -7.01 24.14 2.42
CA GLY A 231 -7.03 23.35 1.20
C GLY A 231 -6.21 22.05 1.28
N VAL A 232 -5.06 22.08 1.97
CA VAL A 232 -4.21 20.89 2.18
C VAL A 232 -4.90 19.92 3.14
N LEU A 233 -5.43 20.42 4.26
CA LEU A 233 -6.19 19.63 5.25
C LEU A 233 -7.43 18.95 4.64
N PHE A 234 -8.18 19.69 3.81
CA PHE A 234 -9.33 19.13 3.11
C PHE A 234 -8.91 18.02 2.13
N SER A 235 -7.84 18.25 1.36
CA SER A 235 -7.32 17.27 0.40
C SER A 235 -6.80 16.01 1.09
N SER A 236 -6.05 16.15 2.19
CA SER A 236 -5.57 15.00 2.97
C SER A 236 -6.71 14.21 3.59
N GLY A 237 -7.77 14.89 4.06
CA GLY A 237 -8.98 14.26 4.57
C GLY A 237 -9.70 13.42 3.50
N LEU A 238 -9.81 13.92 2.28
CA LEU A 238 -10.41 13.18 1.15
C LEU A 238 -9.58 11.95 0.77
N ILE A 239 -8.24 12.06 0.74
CA ILE A 239 -7.34 10.94 0.43
C ILE A 239 -7.44 9.86 1.51
N ALA A 240 -7.41 10.25 2.78
CA ALA A 240 -7.56 9.34 3.91
C ALA A 240 -8.93 8.65 3.89
N GLY A 241 -10.01 9.41 3.68
CA GLY A 241 -11.36 8.88 3.56
C GLY A 241 -11.50 7.87 2.43
N ALA A 242 -11.02 8.20 1.23
CA ALA A 242 -11.05 7.29 0.08
C ALA A 242 -10.30 5.98 0.35
N SER A 243 -9.14 6.07 1.01
CA SER A 243 -8.32 4.89 1.35
C SER A 243 -9.01 3.99 2.38
N VAL A 244 -9.59 4.57 3.43
CA VAL A 244 -10.33 3.83 4.46
C VAL A 244 -11.58 3.16 3.87
N THR A 245 -12.40 3.90 3.12
CA THR A 245 -13.59 3.35 2.46
C THR A 245 -13.22 2.24 1.47
N GLY A 246 -12.18 2.43 0.66
CA GLY A 246 -11.70 1.41 -0.28
C GLY A 246 -11.25 0.13 0.42
N THR A 247 -10.53 0.25 1.54
CA THR A 247 -10.08 -0.89 2.34
C THR A 247 -11.26 -1.65 2.94
N ILE A 248 -12.23 -0.94 3.53
CA ILE A 248 -13.44 -1.56 4.08
C ILE A 248 -14.21 -2.29 2.98
N LEU A 249 -14.43 -1.66 1.82
CA LEU A 249 -15.13 -2.30 0.69
C LEU A 249 -14.41 -3.55 0.20
N ALA A 250 -13.08 -3.53 0.11
CA ALA A 250 -12.29 -4.70 -0.26
C ALA A 250 -12.46 -5.85 0.76
N MET A 251 -12.47 -5.55 2.06
CA MET A 251 -12.72 -6.55 3.11
C MET A 251 -14.13 -7.13 3.02
N LEU A 252 -15.14 -6.28 2.77
CA LEU A 252 -16.52 -6.70 2.60
C LEU A 252 -16.73 -7.57 1.35
N GLN A 253 -15.89 -7.44 0.32
CA GLN A 253 -15.96 -8.30 -0.88
C GLN A 253 -15.38 -9.70 -0.69
N LEU A 254 -14.67 -9.97 0.42
CA LEU A 254 -14.06 -11.28 0.67
C LEU A 254 -15.08 -12.32 1.14
N SER A 255 -16.14 -11.92 1.84
CA SER A 255 -17.19 -12.85 2.30
C SER A 255 -18.32 -12.98 1.27
N GLU A 256 -18.78 -14.22 1.02
CA GLU A 256 -19.88 -14.50 0.08
C GLU A 256 -21.20 -13.78 0.45
N PRO A 257 -21.65 -13.74 1.73
CA PRO A 257 -22.89 -13.05 2.09
C PRO A 257 -22.83 -11.56 1.80
N THR A 258 -21.71 -10.91 2.15
CA THR A 258 -21.54 -9.47 1.99
C THR A 258 -21.28 -9.09 0.53
N ARG A 259 -20.56 -9.92 -0.22
CA ARG A 259 -20.40 -9.73 -1.67
C ARG A 259 -21.75 -9.79 -2.39
N ASN A 260 -22.61 -10.75 -2.03
CA ASN A 260 -23.95 -10.85 -2.60
C ASN A 260 -24.83 -9.65 -2.23
N PHE A 261 -24.76 -9.18 -0.98
CA PHE A 261 -25.42 -7.95 -0.56
C PHE A 261 -24.93 -6.71 -1.36
N LEU A 262 -23.62 -6.52 -1.48
CA LEU A 262 -23.03 -5.41 -2.25
C LEU A 262 -23.41 -5.49 -3.74
N ARG A 263 -23.44 -6.69 -4.32
CA ARG A 263 -23.88 -6.90 -5.71
C ARG A 263 -25.36 -6.57 -5.90
N ASN A 264 -26.21 -6.78 -4.90
CA ASN A 264 -27.62 -6.39 -4.97
C ASN A 264 -27.79 -4.86 -4.96
N ILE A 265 -26.86 -4.14 -4.30
CA ILE A 265 -26.75 -2.68 -4.38
C ILE A 265 -25.93 -2.30 -5.61
N ASN A 266 -26.42 -2.65 -6.80
CA ASN A 266 -25.77 -2.31 -8.07
C ASN A 266 -25.88 -0.79 -8.35
N LEU A 267 -25.07 0.01 -7.67
CA LEU A 267 -24.96 1.48 -7.85
C LEU A 267 -24.73 1.85 -9.31
N THR A 268 -23.92 1.08 -10.03
CA THR A 268 -23.69 1.26 -11.46
C THR A 268 -24.96 1.10 -12.28
N ALA A 269 -25.83 0.13 -11.95
CA ALA A 269 -27.12 -0.05 -12.62
C ALA A 269 -28.11 1.06 -12.24
N MET A 270 -28.09 1.53 -10.98
CA MET A 270 -28.94 2.63 -10.52
C MET A 270 -28.58 3.97 -11.17
N LEU A 271 -27.29 4.22 -11.39
CA LEU A 271 -26.79 5.44 -12.04
C LEU A 271 -26.82 5.35 -13.57
N GLY A 272 -26.93 4.14 -14.13
CA GLY A 272 -27.07 3.91 -15.57
C GLY A 272 -25.97 4.60 -16.38
N ALA A 273 -26.36 5.35 -17.42
CA ALA A 273 -25.44 6.07 -18.30
C ALA A 273 -24.60 7.14 -17.58
N PHE A 274 -24.97 7.58 -16.37
CA PHE A 274 -24.18 8.53 -15.59
C PHE A 274 -22.88 7.90 -15.08
N ALA A 275 -22.89 6.61 -14.72
CA ALA A 275 -21.73 5.92 -14.16
C ALA A 275 -20.59 5.72 -15.18
N THR A 276 -20.91 5.72 -16.48
CA THR A 276 -19.93 5.51 -17.56
C THR A 276 -19.75 6.75 -18.44
N SER A 277 -20.29 7.91 -18.05
CA SER A 277 -20.21 9.14 -18.83
C SER A 277 -18.93 9.91 -18.54
N ASP A 278 -18.06 10.07 -19.54
CA ASP A 278 -16.85 10.88 -19.46
C ASP A 278 -17.15 12.34 -19.08
N LEU A 279 -18.27 12.87 -19.58
CA LEU A 279 -18.72 14.23 -19.25
C LEU A 279 -19.11 14.34 -17.77
N ALA A 280 -19.81 13.33 -17.23
CA ALA A 280 -20.17 13.31 -15.82
C ALA A 280 -18.92 13.25 -14.93
N ALA A 281 -17.96 12.38 -15.27
CA ALA A 281 -16.68 12.30 -14.57
C ALA A 281 -15.91 13.63 -14.62
N PHE A 282 -15.85 14.27 -15.79
CA PHE A 282 -15.22 15.58 -15.96
C PHE A 282 -15.90 16.67 -15.14
N LEU A 283 -17.24 16.74 -15.14
CA LEU A 283 -18.00 17.72 -14.36
C LEU A 283 -17.84 17.50 -12.85
N LEU A 284 -17.83 16.26 -12.38
CA LEU A 284 -17.57 15.94 -10.96
C LEU A 284 -16.15 16.34 -10.57
N PHE A 285 -15.17 16.06 -11.42
CA PHE A 285 -13.78 16.46 -11.21
C PHE A 285 -13.62 18.00 -11.18
N LEU A 286 -14.27 18.71 -12.09
CA LEU A 286 -14.30 20.17 -12.09
C LEU A 286 -15.01 20.72 -10.84
N GLY A 287 -16.11 20.11 -10.44
CA GLY A 287 -16.83 20.43 -9.20
C GLY A 287 -15.92 20.27 -7.98
N LEU A 288 -15.15 19.18 -7.91
CA LEU A 288 -14.16 18.97 -6.85
C LEU A 288 -13.06 20.04 -6.86
N ALA A 289 -12.54 20.40 -8.04
CA ALA A 289 -11.54 21.46 -8.17
C ALA A 289 -12.09 22.83 -7.72
N VAL A 290 -13.36 23.12 -8.02
CA VAL A 290 -14.04 24.34 -7.54
C VAL A 290 -14.23 24.30 -6.03
N ILE A 291 -14.67 23.18 -5.45
CA ILE A 291 -14.79 23.02 -3.99
C ILE A 291 -13.43 23.24 -3.33
N LEU A 292 -12.37 22.64 -3.86
CA LEU A 292 -11.02 22.80 -3.35
C LEU A 292 -10.57 24.26 -3.42
N PHE A 293 -10.85 24.96 -4.52
CA PHE A 293 -10.61 26.40 -4.65
C PHE A 293 -11.39 27.22 -3.59
N LEU A 294 -12.66 26.90 -3.35
CA LEU A 294 -13.51 27.61 -2.38
C LEU A 294 -13.07 27.39 -0.93
N VAL A 295 -12.68 26.16 -0.58
CA VAL A 295 -12.15 25.80 0.75
C VAL A 295 -10.78 26.43 0.96
N ALA A 296 -9.89 26.35 -0.02
CA ALA A 296 -8.55 26.92 0.06
C ALA A 296 -8.54 28.46 0.08
N SER A 297 -9.53 29.11 -0.53
CA SER A 297 -9.70 30.58 -0.47
C SER A 297 -10.43 31.06 0.80
N GLU A 298 -10.71 30.17 1.77
CA GLU A 298 -11.41 30.47 3.03
C GLU A 298 -12.80 31.12 2.87
N ARG A 299 -13.32 31.21 1.64
CA ARG A 299 -14.63 31.82 1.34
C ARG A 299 -15.79 31.10 2.03
N VAL A 300 -15.61 29.81 2.29
CA VAL A 300 -16.60 28.95 2.97
C VAL A 300 -16.40 28.93 4.49
N LEU A 301 -15.18 29.19 4.99
CA LEU A 301 -14.79 29.06 6.40
C LEU A 301 -14.70 30.41 7.14
N ARG A 302 -15.04 31.54 6.51
CA ARG A 302 -15.24 32.81 7.22
C ARG A 302 -16.46 32.72 8.14
N SER A 303 -16.26 32.17 9.33
CA SER A 303 -17.10 32.49 10.48
C SER A 303 -17.00 33.99 10.76
N ALA A 304 -18.14 34.57 11.15
CA ALA A 304 -18.33 35.99 11.44
C ALA A 304 -17.20 36.59 12.29
N PRO A 305 -16.93 37.92 12.17
CA PRO A 305 -15.91 38.56 12.99
C PRO A 305 -16.23 38.32 14.47
N ASP A 306 -15.30 37.66 15.17
CA ASP A 306 -15.38 37.45 16.61
C ASP A 306 -15.53 38.81 17.28
N GLY A 307 -16.69 39.04 17.89
CA GLY A 307 -17.03 40.24 18.65
C GLY A 307 -16.28 40.32 19.98
N ARG A 308 -14.94 40.31 19.95
CA ARG A 308 -14.14 40.73 21.11
C ARG A 308 -13.93 42.23 21.03
N SER A 309 -14.73 42.94 21.81
CA SER A 309 -14.56 44.34 22.16
C SER A 309 -13.13 44.65 22.63
N PRO A 310 -12.55 45.81 22.29
CA PRO A 310 -11.33 46.28 22.91
C PRO A 310 -11.69 46.82 24.31
N THR A 311 -11.33 46.09 25.36
CA THR A 311 -11.24 46.69 26.70
C THR A 311 -9.83 47.22 26.86
N GLY A 312 -9.74 48.55 27.06
CA GLY A 312 -8.50 49.27 27.33
C GLY A 312 -7.99 49.12 28.76
#